data_AF-A0A833D7A2-F1
#
_entry.id   AF-A0A833D7A2-F1
#
_cell.length_a   1.000
_cell.length_b   1.000
_cell.length_c   1.000
_cell.angle_alpha   90.00
_cell.angle_beta   90.00
_cell.angle_gamma   90.00
#
_symmetry.space_group_name_H-M   'P 1'
#
loop_
_entity.id
_entity.type
_entity.pdbx_description
1 polymer ?
#
loop_
_entity_poly.entity_id
_entity_poly.type
_entity_poly.pdbx_seq_one_letter_code
_entity_poly.pdbx_strand_id
1 'polypeptide(L)'
;MRNLIRHSPPAIGFALLAIVALVAPAAPALAVLCTVGNGTYPTIESAVRDANCQPISVPAGTYRENFTVSRPVSIFGAGTTTTTIQGRVAVVGAGTDVVFDGFAVRGGAANVSGCWTSIVNVGNGATLDSIALDASNQNVSAGDCRIFEDGFDFGSVNAWSSAID
;
A
#
# COMPACT_ATOMS: atom_id res chain seq x y z
N MET A 1 -48.42 44.59 61.61
CA MET A 1 -49.06 44.18 60.34
C MET A 1 -49.17 45.38 59.43
N ARG A 2 -48.23 45.52 58.48
CA ARG A 2 -48.26 46.38 57.27
C ARG A 2 -46.82 46.50 56.78
N ASN A 3 -46.51 45.91 55.63
CA ASN A 3 -46.07 46.70 54.48
C ASN A 3 -45.93 45.79 53.25
N LEU A 4 -46.60 46.25 52.19
CA LEU A 4 -46.68 45.65 50.86
C LEU A 4 -45.37 45.92 50.12
N ILE A 5 -44.79 44.89 49.51
CA ILE A 5 -43.73 45.04 48.50
C ILE A 5 -44.37 44.85 47.13
N ARG A 6 -44.42 45.93 46.34
CA ARG A 6 -44.84 45.97 44.92
C ARG A 6 -43.60 46.13 44.03
N HIS A 7 -43.58 45.36 42.92
CA HIS A 7 -43.17 45.71 41.53
C HIS A 7 -41.72 46.20 41.33
N SER A 8 -40.89 45.80 40.36
CA SER A 8 -41.07 45.49 38.93
C SER A 8 -39.83 44.73 38.38
N PRO A 9 -39.90 44.04 37.21
CA PRO A 9 -38.75 43.43 36.52
C PRO A 9 -38.07 44.42 35.55
N PRO A 10 -36.82 44.15 35.11
CA PRO A 10 -36.61 44.13 33.66
C PRO A 10 -35.65 43.04 33.15
N ALA A 11 -36.00 42.55 31.96
CA ALA A 11 -35.32 41.56 31.14
C ALA A 11 -34.14 42.14 30.37
N ILE A 12 -32.99 41.45 30.35
CA ILE A 12 -31.85 41.60 29.40
C ILE A 12 -31.07 40.27 29.49
N GLY A 13 -30.75 39.50 28.46
CA GLY A 13 -30.90 39.57 27.01
C GLY A 13 -30.02 38.45 26.48
N PHE A 14 -30.61 37.33 26.03
CA PHE A 14 -29.86 36.23 25.42
C PHE A 14 -29.41 36.65 24.02
N ALA A 15 -28.18 37.10 23.87
CA ALA A 15 -27.55 37.29 22.57
C ALA A 15 -27.20 35.90 21.99
N LEU A 16 -28.12 35.33 21.23
CA LEU A 16 -27.89 34.17 20.38
C LEU A 16 -27.01 34.60 19.20
N LEU A 17 -25.70 34.32 19.31
CA LEU A 17 -24.77 34.44 18.20
C LEU A 17 -25.02 33.27 17.24
N ALA A 18 -25.78 33.51 16.17
CA ALA A 18 -25.99 32.53 15.11
C ALA A 18 -24.71 32.36 14.29
N ILE A 19 -23.90 31.35 14.62
CA ILE A 19 -22.80 30.88 13.78
C ILE A 19 -23.42 30.10 12.63
N VAL A 20 -23.63 30.77 11.50
CA VAL A 20 -23.98 30.11 10.24
C VAL A 20 -22.72 29.44 9.72
N ALA A 21 -22.54 28.15 10.03
CA ALA A 21 -21.49 27.34 9.44
C ALA A 21 -21.78 27.17 7.95
N LEU A 22 -20.93 27.77 7.11
CA LEU A 22 -20.97 27.62 5.66
C LEU A 22 -20.55 26.18 5.32
N VAL A 23 -21.52 25.28 5.19
CA VAL A 23 -21.28 23.90 4.76
C VAL A 23 -21.03 23.94 3.25
N ALA A 24 -19.78 24.14 2.86
CA ALA A 24 -19.37 23.93 1.47
C ALA A 24 -19.53 22.43 1.15
N PRO A 25 -20.28 22.06 0.09
CA PRO A 25 -20.31 20.69 -0.35
C PRO A 25 -18.90 20.32 -0.84
N ALA A 26 -18.26 19.36 -0.17
CA ALA A 26 -17.05 18.73 -0.68
C ALA A 26 -17.42 18.02 -1.99
N ALA A 27 -17.05 18.60 -3.13
CA ALA A 27 -17.18 17.90 -4.40
C ALA A 27 -16.30 16.64 -4.35
N PRO A 28 -16.79 15.47 -4.82
CA PRO A 28 -15.96 14.28 -4.91
C PRO A 28 -14.79 14.60 -5.83
N ALA A 29 -13.57 14.55 -5.29
CA ALA A 29 -12.37 14.61 -6.11
C ALA A 29 -12.40 13.41 -7.05
N LEU A 30 -12.37 13.67 -8.36
CA LEU A 30 -12.16 12.61 -9.34
C LEU A 30 -10.76 12.06 -9.09
N ALA A 31 -10.71 10.87 -8.49
CA ALA A 31 -9.48 10.17 -8.22
C ALA A 31 -8.83 9.84 -9.58
N VAL A 32 -7.70 10.49 -9.88
CA VAL A 32 -6.97 10.27 -11.13
C VAL A 32 -6.39 8.86 -11.09
N LEU A 33 -6.74 8.04 -12.09
CA LEU A 33 -6.23 6.69 -12.20
C LEU A 33 -4.72 6.72 -12.50
N CYS A 34 -3.92 6.10 -11.64
CA CYS A 34 -2.53 5.86 -11.92
C CYS A 34 -2.35 4.57 -12.71
N THR A 35 -1.68 4.64 -13.85
CA THR A 35 -1.33 3.45 -14.63
C THR A 35 0.14 3.09 -14.44
N VAL A 36 0.41 1.87 -13.99
CA VAL A 36 1.77 1.32 -13.89
C VAL A 36 2.32 0.98 -15.29
N GLY A 37 3.63 1.12 -15.47
CA GLY A 37 4.33 0.83 -16.72
C GLY A 37 4.41 2.03 -17.66
N ASN A 38 4.12 3.25 -17.17
CA ASN A 38 4.33 4.50 -17.89
C ASN A 38 5.60 5.22 -17.38
N GLY A 39 5.93 6.37 -17.97
CA GLY A 39 7.13 7.13 -17.56
C GLY A 39 7.08 7.71 -16.15
N THR A 40 5.89 7.89 -15.57
CA THR A 40 5.69 8.43 -14.21
C THR A 40 5.76 7.34 -13.16
N TYR A 41 5.16 6.18 -13.44
CA TYR A 41 5.09 5.01 -12.57
C TYR A 41 5.63 3.78 -13.29
N PRO A 42 6.96 3.65 -13.43
CA PRO A 42 7.56 2.51 -14.13
C PRO A 42 7.34 1.17 -13.39
N THR A 43 7.10 1.20 -12.07
CA THR A 43 6.91 0.01 -11.22
C THR A 43 5.66 0.14 -10.34
N ILE A 44 5.13 -0.97 -9.82
CA ILE A 44 3.98 -0.89 -8.89
C ILE A 44 4.44 -0.21 -7.59
N GLU A 45 5.66 -0.48 -7.12
CA GLU A 45 6.24 0.19 -5.96
C GLU A 45 6.25 1.73 -6.12
N SER A 46 6.62 2.23 -7.29
CA SER A 46 6.64 3.69 -7.54
C SER A 46 5.24 4.31 -7.44
N ALA A 47 4.21 3.63 -7.93
CA ALA A 47 2.81 4.07 -7.79
C ALA A 47 2.33 3.98 -6.33
N VAL A 48 2.66 2.90 -5.62
CA VAL A 48 2.29 2.71 -4.21
C VAL A 48 2.91 3.78 -3.31
N ARG A 49 4.15 4.19 -3.60
CA ARG A 49 4.86 5.22 -2.81
C ARG A 49 4.32 6.64 -3.01
N ASP A 50 3.65 6.93 -4.12
CA ASP A 50 3.04 8.24 -4.36
C ASP A 50 1.73 8.37 -3.59
N ALA A 51 1.67 9.31 -2.64
CA ALA A 51 0.50 9.55 -1.79
C ALA A 51 -0.73 10.04 -2.56
N ASN A 52 -0.55 10.65 -3.73
CA ASN A 52 -1.65 11.14 -4.57
C ASN A 52 -2.15 10.09 -5.56
N CYS A 53 -1.48 8.93 -5.61
CA CYS A 53 -1.70 7.93 -6.62
C CYS A 53 -2.74 6.90 -6.16
N GLN A 54 -4.00 7.21 -6.44
CA GLN A 54 -5.11 6.36 -6.04
C GLN A 54 -6.34 6.67 -6.93
N PRO A 55 -6.98 5.66 -7.54
CA PRO A 55 -6.63 4.24 -7.55
C PRO A 55 -5.43 3.90 -8.46
N ILE A 56 -4.82 2.72 -8.26
CA ILE A 56 -3.72 2.19 -9.08
C ILE A 56 -4.26 1.09 -10.01
N SER A 57 -4.02 1.24 -11.31
CA SER A 57 -4.25 0.22 -12.33
C SER A 57 -2.92 -0.34 -12.81
N VAL A 58 -2.83 -1.67 -12.79
CA VAL A 58 -1.70 -2.45 -13.24
C VAL A 58 -2.13 -3.23 -14.49
N PRO A 59 -1.59 -2.89 -15.67
CA PRO A 59 -1.86 -3.65 -16.89
C PRO A 59 -1.49 -5.13 -16.80
N ALA A 60 -1.89 -5.90 -17.81
CA ALA A 60 -1.41 -7.28 -17.96
C ALA A 60 0.12 -7.30 -18.14
N GLY A 61 0.79 -8.20 -17.43
CA GLY A 61 2.24 -8.28 -17.43
C GLY A 61 2.81 -9.08 -16.26
N THR A 62 4.14 -9.28 -16.31
CA THR A 62 4.91 -9.89 -15.23
C THR A 62 5.79 -8.84 -14.58
N TYR A 63 5.58 -8.59 -13.29
CA TYR A 63 6.25 -7.58 -12.49
C TYR A 63 7.19 -8.28 -11.52
N ARG A 64 8.50 -8.10 -11.69
CA ARG A 64 9.53 -8.70 -10.83
C ARG A 64 9.94 -7.69 -9.76
N GLU A 65 9.25 -7.72 -8.64
CA GLU A 65 9.40 -6.70 -7.59
C GLU A 65 8.97 -7.22 -6.23
N ASN A 66 9.57 -6.63 -5.19
CA ASN A 66 9.17 -6.80 -3.81
C ASN A 66 8.78 -5.42 -3.29
N PHE A 67 7.58 -5.24 -2.75
CA PHE A 67 7.14 -3.94 -2.26
C PHE A 67 6.30 -4.03 -0.99
N THR A 68 6.19 -2.88 -0.31
CA THR A 68 5.40 -2.72 0.90
C THR A 68 4.41 -1.57 0.72
N VAL A 69 3.15 -1.84 1.00
CA VAL A 69 2.06 -0.87 1.05
C VAL A 69 1.88 -0.44 2.50
N SER A 70 2.02 0.86 2.77
CA SER A 70 1.92 1.43 4.11
C SER A 70 0.91 2.57 4.21
N ARG A 71 -0.05 2.60 3.29
CA ARG A 71 -1.14 3.59 3.21
C ARG A 71 -2.39 2.96 2.62
N PRO A 72 -3.59 3.50 2.89
CA PRO A 72 -4.79 3.11 2.18
C PRO A 72 -4.65 3.32 0.68
N VAL A 73 -4.97 2.30 -0.11
CA VAL A 73 -4.95 2.37 -1.57
C VAL A 73 -5.71 1.20 -2.18
N SER A 74 -6.28 1.40 -3.37
CA SER A 74 -6.85 0.33 -4.17
C SER A 74 -5.95 0.04 -5.37
N ILE A 75 -5.58 -1.21 -5.55
CA ILE A 75 -4.67 -1.70 -6.59
C ILE A 75 -5.39 -2.78 -7.40
N PHE A 76 -5.50 -2.56 -8.71
CA PHE A 76 -6.24 -3.41 -9.62
C PHE A 76 -5.34 -3.93 -10.74
N GLY A 77 -5.14 -5.24 -10.78
CA GLY A 77 -4.55 -5.96 -11.89
C GLY A 77 -5.57 -6.30 -12.96
N ALA A 78 -5.11 -6.67 -14.16
CA ALA A 78 -5.98 -7.07 -15.27
C ALA A 78 -6.62 -8.46 -15.08
N GLY A 79 -6.20 -9.22 -14.08
CA GLY A 79 -6.71 -10.56 -13.77
C GLY A 79 -5.61 -11.51 -13.29
N THR A 80 -5.98 -12.52 -12.50
CA THR A 80 -5.04 -13.49 -11.89
C THR A 80 -4.24 -14.31 -12.92
N THR A 81 -4.74 -14.45 -14.15
CA THR A 81 -4.05 -15.16 -15.24
C THR A 81 -3.19 -14.26 -16.12
N THR A 82 -3.35 -12.93 -16.01
CA THR A 82 -2.74 -11.94 -16.91
C THR A 82 -1.82 -10.96 -16.21
N THR A 83 -1.97 -10.75 -14.90
CA THR A 83 -1.13 -9.86 -14.09
C THR A 83 -0.46 -10.68 -12.99
N THR A 84 0.85 -10.88 -13.14
CA THR A 84 1.66 -11.68 -12.21
C THR A 84 2.71 -10.82 -11.53
N ILE A 85 2.72 -10.83 -10.21
CA ILE A 85 3.82 -10.32 -9.39
C ILE A 85 4.73 -11.50 -9.05
N GLN A 86 5.97 -11.42 -9.51
CA GLN A 86 7.04 -12.33 -9.15
C GLN A 86 7.86 -11.70 -8.03
N GLY A 87 7.62 -12.14 -6.81
CA GLY A 87 8.19 -11.55 -5.60
C GLY A 87 7.23 -11.56 -4.43
N ARG A 88 7.26 -10.47 -3.65
CA ARG A 88 6.56 -10.37 -2.38
C ARG A 88 5.82 -9.05 -2.25
N VAL A 89 4.62 -9.15 -1.70
CA VAL A 89 3.78 -8.01 -1.29
C VAL A 89 3.67 -7.99 0.23
N ALA A 90 3.91 -6.84 0.84
CA ALA A 90 3.56 -6.59 2.23
C ALA A 90 2.56 -5.44 2.35
N VAL A 91 1.65 -5.56 3.31
CA VAL A 91 0.70 -4.52 3.69
C VAL A 91 0.86 -4.30 5.19
N VAL A 92 1.25 -3.10 5.60
CA VAL A 92 1.63 -2.81 6.98
C VAL A 92 1.12 -1.44 7.45
N GLY A 93 0.91 -1.31 8.76
CA GLY A 93 0.58 -0.05 9.42
C GLY A 93 -0.88 0.03 9.83
N ALA A 94 -1.12 0.57 11.03
CA ALA A 94 -2.47 0.72 11.55
C ALA A 94 -3.25 1.73 10.70
N GLY A 95 -4.48 1.37 10.32
CA GLY A 95 -5.30 2.18 9.42
C GLY A 95 -4.87 2.12 7.96
N THR A 96 -3.98 1.19 7.58
CA THR A 96 -3.69 0.86 6.18
C THR A 96 -4.73 -0.14 5.69
N ASP A 97 -5.74 0.35 4.97
CA ASP A 97 -6.77 -0.47 4.35
C ASP A 97 -6.54 -0.58 2.84
N VAL A 98 -6.18 -1.78 2.38
CA VAL A 98 -5.80 -2.01 0.98
C VAL A 98 -6.82 -2.89 0.28
N VAL A 99 -7.29 -2.45 -0.88
CA VAL A 99 -8.01 -3.30 -1.84
C VAL A 99 -7.00 -3.83 -2.84
N PHE A 100 -6.93 -5.16 -2.99
CA PHE A 100 -5.96 -5.81 -3.86
C PHE A 100 -6.64 -6.88 -4.72
N ASP A 101 -6.79 -6.57 -6.00
CA ASP A 101 -7.64 -7.36 -6.90
C ASP A 101 -6.98 -7.65 -8.25
N GLY A 102 -7.23 -8.84 -8.78
CA GLY A 102 -6.81 -9.23 -10.12
C GLY A 102 -5.33 -9.60 -10.25
N PHE A 103 -4.73 -10.22 -9.22
CA PHE A 103 -3.29 -10.55 -9.20
C PHE A 103 -3.01 -12.03 -8.95
N ALA A 104 -2.04 -12.58 -9.67
CA ALA A 104 -1.26 -13.71 -9.18
C ALA A 104 0.01 -13.22 -8.48
N VAL A 105 0.31 -13.72 -7.29
CA VAL A 105 1.59 -13.50 -6.59
C VAL A 105 2.34 -14.82 -6.54
N ARG A 106 3.58 -14.81 -7.05
CA ARG A 106 4.44 -15.99 -7.18
C ARG A 106 5.76 -15.73 -6.49
N GLY A 107 6.01 -16.46 -5.39
CA GLY A 107 7.32 -16.54 -4.76
C GLY A 107 8.27 -17.43 -5.55
N GLY A 108 9.57 -17.21 -5.38
CA GLY A 108 10.61 -18.13 -5.89
C GLY A 108 10.80 -18.12 -7.40
N ALA A 109 10.29 -17.11 -8.12
CA ALA A 109 10.61 -16.90 -9.52
C ALA A 109 12.12 -16.65 -9.70
N ALA A 110 12.70 -17.17 -10.80
CA ALA A 110 14.10 -16.89 -11.16
C ALA A 110 14.36 -15.38 -11.17
N ASN A 111 15.55 -14.91 -10.77
CA ASN A 111 15.93 -13.49 -10.70
C ASN A 111 15.08 -12.62 -9.74
N VAL A 112 14.47 -13.22 -8.71
CA VAL A 112 13.80 -12.46 -7.64
C VAL A 112 14.40 -12.88 -6.31
N SER A 113 15.21 -12.00 -5.73
CA SER A 113 15.88 -12.25 -4.47
C SER A 113 14.90 -12.23 -3.29
N GLY A 114 15.12 -13.10 -2.31
CA GLY A 114 14.26 -13.19 -1.14
C GLY A 114 14.40 -14.45 -0.30
N CYS A 115 14.16 -14.29 1.00
CA CYS A 115 14.07 -15.36 1.99
C CYS A 115 12.70 -15.25 2.70
N TRP A 116 11.64 -15.51 1.95
CA TRP A 116 10.30 -15.21 2.41
C TRP A 116 9.55 -16.50 2.77
N THR A 117 9.16 -16.60 4.04
CA THR A 117 8.22 -17.64 4.50
C THR A 117 6.79 -17.33 4.05
N SER A 118 6.49 -16.06 3.76
CA SER A 118 5.23 -15.61 3.15
C SER A 118 5.45 -14.55 2.07
N ILE A 119 4.74 -14.69 0.96
CA ILE A 119 4.80 -13.83 -0.23
C ILE A 119 3.70 -12.75 -0.23
N VAL A 120 2.68 -12.91 0.61
CA VAL A 120 1.67 -11.89 0.90
C VAL A 120 1.60 -11.79 2.42
N ASN A 121 2.13 -10.69 2.97
CA ASN A 121 2.15 -10.46 4.40
C ASN A 121 1.27 -9.26 4.77
N VAL A 122 0.35 -9.44 5.69
CA VAL A 122 -0.46 -8.36 6.27
C VAL A 122 -0.13 -8.27 7.75
N GLY A 123 0.34 -7.11 8.20
CA GLY A 123 0.84 -6.95 9.56
C GLY A 123 0.60 -5.56 10.14
N ASN A 124 0.97 -5.39 11.42
CA ASN A 124 0.93 -4.11 12.13
C ASN A 124 -0.45 -3.41 12.11
N GLY A 125 -1.54 -4.17 12.16
CA GLY A 125 -2.91 -3.63 12.20
C GLY A 125 -3.46 -3.15 10.85
N ALA A 126 -2.79 -3.50 9.75
CA ALA A 126 -3.31 -3.26 8.41
C ALA A 126 -4.41 -4.27 8.03
N THR A 127 -5.21 -3.92 7.05
CA THR A 127 -6.21 -4.81 6.45
C THR A 127 -5.99 -4.95 4.95
N LEU A 128 -6.34 -6.13 4.42
CA LEU A 128 -6.26 -6.46 3.01
C LEU A 128 -7.59 -7.07 2.58
N ASP A 129 -8.32 -6.35 1.74
CA ASP A 129 -9.49 -6.87 1.03
C ASP A 129 -9.05 -7.41 -0.33
N SER A 130 -8.99 -8.73 -0.44
CA SER A 130 -8.59 -9.43 -1.66
C SER A 130 -9.79 -10.05 -2.35
N ILE A 131 -10.06 -9.64 -3.59
CA ILE A 131 -11.22 -10.13 -4.36
C ILE A 131 -10.78 -11.29 -5.28
N ALA A 132 -9.81 -11.06 -6.17
CA ALA A 132 -9.19 -12.09 -6.98
C ALA A 132 -7.66 -12.13 -6.77
N LEU A 133 -7.23 -12.94 -5.80
CA LEU A 133 -5.81 -13.14 -5.47
C LEU A 133 -5.44 -14.62 -5.52
N ASP A 134 -4.47 -14.95 -6.38
CA ASP A 134 -3.86 -16.27 -6.43
C ASP A 134 -2.41 -16.19 -5.95
N ALA A 135 -2.14 -16.61 -4.72
CA ALA A 135 -0.82 -16.56 -4.11
C ALA A 135 -0.21 -17.97 -4.02
N SER A 136 0.96 -18.16 -4.62
CA SER A 136 1.70 -19.42 -4.55
C SER A 136 3.17 -19.17 -4.23
N ASN A 137 3.59 -19.62 -3.04
CA ASN A 137 4.99 -19.63 -2.67
C ASN A 137 5.59 -20.94 -3.23
N GLN A 138 6.06 -20.90 -4.47
CA GLN A 138 6.72 -22.05 -5.09
C GLN A 138 8.02 -22.27 -4.33
N ASN A 139 7.99 -23.26 -3.44
CA ASN A 139 9.02 -23.61 -2.46
C ASN A 139 10.44 -23.42 -3.02
N VAL A 140 11.05 -22.27 -2.75
CA VAL A 140 12.47 -22.27 -2.42
C VAL A 140 12.55 -23.12 -1.16
N SER A 141 13.19 -24.29 -1.24
CA SER A 141 13.45 -25.13 -0.06
C SER A 141 13.97 -24.23 1.05
N ALA A 142 13.58 -24.47 2.31
CA ALA A 142 13.88 -23.58 3.45
C ALA A 142 15.38 -23.32 3.74
N GLY A 143 16.31 -23.71 2.86
CA GLY A 143 17.73 -23.35 2.83
C GLY A 143 18.20 -22.62 1.56
N ASP A 144 17.38 -22.52 0.50
CA ASP A 144 17.71 -21.84 -0.77
C ASP A 144 17.25 -20.39 -0.75
N CYS A 145 17.67 -19.69 0.30
CA CYS A 145 17.64 -18.23 0.36
C CYS A 145 18.31 -17.68 -0.90
N ARG A 146 17.53 -17.16 -1.85
CA ARG A 146 18.07 -16.57 -3.07
C ARG A 146 18.53 -15.15 -2.77
N ILE A 147 19.70 -15.05 -2.12
CA ILE A 147 20.31 -13.78 -1.70
C ILE A 147 21.16 -13.18 -2.84
N PHE A 148 21.61 -13.98 -3.81
CA PHE A 148 22.61 -13.58 -4.82
C PHE A 148 22.23 -13.91 -6.28
N GLU A 149 20.94 -13.93 -6.62
CA GLU A 149 20.50 -14.31 -7.97
C GLU A 149 20.81 -13.24 -9.05
N ASP A 150 21.23 -12.04 -8.66
CA ASP A 150 21.78 -10.99 -9.52
C ASP A 150 23.31 -11.04 -9.70
N GLY A 151 23.95 -12.10 -9.17
CA GLY A 151 25.34 -12.42 -9.46
C GLY A 151 26.32 -11.89 -8.42
N PHE A 152 26.72 -12.78 -7.52
CA PHE A 152 28.14 -12.97 -7.32
C PHE A 152 28.55 -14.18 -8.15
N ASP A 153 28.97 -13.91 -9.39
CA ASP A 153 29.88 -14.81 -10.10
C ASP A 153 31.19 -14.76 -9.30
N PHE A 154 31.32 -15.60 -8.27
CA PHE A 154 32.65 -15.91 -7.73
C PHE A 154 33.35 -16.73 -8.81
N GLY A 155 33.78 -16.08 -9.89
CA GLY A 155 34.90 -16.57 -10.66
C GLY A 155 36.00 -16.87 -9.66
N SER A 156 36.27 -18.16 -9.48
CA SER A 156 37.43 -18.72 -8.78
C SER A 156 37.92 -17.85 -7.61
N VAL A 157 37.41 -18.06 -6.40
CA VAL A 157 37.91 -17.42 -5.15
C VAL A 157 39.44 -17.55 -4.97
N ASN A 158 40.06 -18.45 -5.72
CA ASN A 158 41.49 -18.68 -5.88
C ASN A 158 42.24 -17.44 -6.42
N ALA A 159 41.56 -16.54 -7.16
CA ALA A 159 42.16 -15.32 -7.70
C ALA A 159 42.38 -14.22 -6.65
N TRP A 160 41.67 -14.28 -5.51
CA TRP A 160 41.82 -13.31 -4.42
C TRP A 160 43.03 -13.63 -3.54
N SER A 161 43.40 -14.91 -3.42
CA SER A 161 44.59 -15.32 -2.67
C SER A 161 45.90 -15.13 -3.43
N SER A 162 45.87 -14.95 -4.75
CA SER A 162 47.09 -14.78 -5.57
C SER A 162 47.48 -13.32 -5.84
N ALA A 163 46.76 -12.35 -5.27
CA ALA A 163 47.01 -10.92 -5.45
C ALA A 163 47.74 -10.27 -4.24
N ILE A 164 48.28 -11.10 -3.32
CA ILE A 164 48.95 -10.65 -2.09
C ILE A 164 50.37 -11.21 -1.93
N ASP A 165 50.98 -11.72 -3.01
CA ASP A 165 52.42 -12.05 -3.04
C ASP A 165 53.20 -11.03 -3.87
#